data_AF-A0AAV5TYP7-F1
#
_entry.id   AF-A0AAV5TYP7-F1
#
_cell.length_a   1.000
_cell.length_b   1.000
_cell.length_c   1.000
_cell.angle_alpha   90.00
_cell.angle_beta   90.00
_cell.angle_gamma   90.00
#
_symmetry.space_group_name_H-M   'P 1'
#
loop_
_entity.id
_entity.type
_entity.pdbx_description
1 polymer ?
#
loop_
_entity_poly.entity_id
_entity_poly.type
_entity_poly.pdbx_seq_one_letter_code
_entity_poly.pdbx_strand_id
1 'polypeptide(L)'
;SKPDGVFARMAADQESERLKREGSIKEEDEESRKSLVMENTDVESIAEQIEEQTFPTAEGGIFALLSRNKCKTSIIVLLGILRGMIGPLSAVRCLFVFDTLEDEHYETVLFWLMLGTGAVGIYNFILQLVSQPICQYIGETIMNEVRVECFSSLLHRPIAYFDHEETSQPASSLILSEQPPKAMAVIDNKLAIV
;
A
#
# COMPACT_ATOMS: atom_id res chain seq x y z
N SER A 1 -2.56 -47.02 -65.25
CA SER A 1 -3.94 -47.45 -65.53
C SER A 1 -4.86 -46.33 -65.07
N LYS A 2 -5.50 -45.60 -65.98
CA LYS A 2 -6.40 -44.49 -65.60
C LYS A 2 -7.74 -45.08 -65.14
N PRO A 3 -8.23 -44.78 -63.93
CA PRO A 3 -9.57 -45.18 -63.52
C PRO A 3 -10.58 -44.21 -64.14
N ASP A 4 -11.13 -44.54 -65.31
CA ASP A 4 -12.26 -43.83 -65.93
C ASP A 4 -13.57 -44.25 -65.26
N GLY A 5 -13.74 -43.83 -64.00
CA GLY A 5 -14.99 -43.98 -63.25
C GLY A 5 -15.48 -42.62 -62.78
N VAL A 6 -16.79 -42.37 -62.88
CA VAL A 6 -17.44 -41.14 -62.39
C VAL A 6 -17.14 -40.91 -60.90
N PHE A 7 -17.01 -41.99 -60.12
CA PHE A 7 -16.60 -41.95 -58.72
C PHE A 7 -15.14 -41.55 -58.49
N ALA A 8 -14.23 -41.88 -59.41
CA ALA A 8 -12.83 -41.46 -59.32
C ALA A 8 -12.68 -39.95 -59.62
N ARG A 9 -13.51 -39.41 -60.52
CA ARG A 9 -13.60 -37.96 -60.76
C ARG A 9 -14.21 -37.23 -59.58
N MET A 10 -15.27 -37.78 -58.99
CA MET A 10 -15.92 -37.18 -57.82
C MET A 10 -15.01 -37.19 -56.58
N ALA A 11 -14.19 -38.23 -56.40
CA ALA A 11 -13.18 -38.28 -55.34
C ALA A 11 -12.04 -37.25 -55.56
N ALA A 12 -11.56 -37.12 -56.80
CA ALA A 12 -10.54 -36.11 -57.15
C ALA A 12 -11.07 -34.67 -57.01
N ASP A 13 -12.34 -34.43 -57.38
CA ASP A 13 -12.99 -33.14 -57.20
C ASP A 13 -13.17 -32.81 -55.71
N GLN A 14 -13.55 -33.79 -54.87
CA GLN A 14 -13.64 -33.59 -53.42
C GLN A 14 -12.28 -33.33 -52.75
N GLU A 15 -11.20 -33.97 -53.19
CA GLU A 15 -9.85 -33.64 -52.70
C GLU A 15 -9.41 -32.24 -53.12
N SER A 16 -9.75 -31.81 -54.34
CA SER A 16 -9.45 -30.46 -54.81
C SER A 16 -10.21 -29.37 -54.03
N GLU A 17 -11.47 -29.63 -53.64
CA GLU A 17 -12.25 -28.71 -52.79
C GLU A 17 -11.73 -28.66 -51.35
N ARG A 18 -11.23 -29.78 -50.80
CA ARG A 18 -10.60 -29.79 -49.46
C ARG A 18 -9.32 -28.96 -49.44
N LEU A 19 -8.45 -29.12 -50.44
CA LEU A 19 -7.24 -28.31 -50.56
C LEU A 19 -7.55 -26.82 -50.75
N LYS A 20 -8.64 -26.49 -51.45
CA LYS A 20 -9.08 -25.11 -51.65
C LYS A 20 -9.66 -24.48 -50.37
N ARG A 21 -10.36 -25.27 -49.54
CA ARG A 21 -10.81 -24.84 -48.20
C ARG A 21 -9.65 -24.70 -47.21
N GLU A 22 -8.68 -25.61 -47.22
CA GLU A 22 -7.49 -25.48 -46.36
C GLU A 22 -6.59 -24.30 -46.77
N GLY A 23 -6.60 -23.91 -48.05
CA GLY A 23 -5.96 -22.69 -48.54
C GLY A 23 -6.67 -21.42 -48.08
N SER A 24 -8.01 -21.34 -48.20
CA SER A 24 -8.75 -20.14 -47.79
C SER A 24 -8.77 -19.93 -46.27
N ILE A 25 -8.77 -21.02 -45.48
CA ILE A 25 -8.70 -20.94 -44.01
C ILE A 25 -7.32 -20.39 -43.57
N LYS A 26 -6.24 -20.72 -44.28
CA LYS A 26 -4.90 -20.20 -43.97
C LYS A 26 -4.71 -18.72 -44.35
N GLU A 27 -5.36 -18.26 -45.41
CA GLU A 27 -5.32 -16.85 -45.82
C GLU A 27 -6.17 -15.97 -44.90
N GLU A 28 -7.35 -16.44 -44.45
CA GLU A 28 -8.17 -15.73 -43.45
C GLU A 28 -7.50 -15.69 -42.05
N ASP A 29 -6.78 -16.74 -41.65
CA ASP A 29 -6.02 -16.76 -40.38
C ASP A 29 -4.79 -15.84 -40.39
N GLU A 30 -4.12 -15.65 -41.52
CA GLU A 30 -2.98 -14.70 -41.61
C GLU A 30 -3.43 -13.24 -41.61
N GLU A 31 -4.56 -12.93 -42.25
CA GLU A 31 -5.10 -11.57 -42.28
C GLU A 31 -5.75 -11.19 -40.92
N SER A 32 -6.42 -12.15 -40.27
CA SER A 32 -6.91 -12.04 -38.89
C SER A 32 -5.77 -11.92 -37.87
N ARG A 33 -4.65 -12.66 -38.05
CA ARG A 33 -3.46 -12.46 -37.22
C ARG A 33 -2.80 -11.09 -37.43
N LYS A 34 -2.79 -10.53 -38.64
CA LYS A 34 -2.22 -9.21 -38.88
C LYS A 34 -3.07 -8.08 -38.30
N SER A 35 -4.40 -8.18 -38.33
CA SER A 35 -5.27 -7.21 -37.65
C SER A 35 -5.20 -7.34 -36.12
N LEU A 36 -5.15 -8.57 -35.59
CA LEU A 36 -4.93 -8.81 -34.15
C LEU A 36 -3.55 -8.33 -33.67
N VAL A 37 -2.50 -8.35 -34.50
CA VAL A 37 -1.17 -7.84 -34.11
C VAL A 37 -1.12 -6.31 -34.10
N MET A 38 -1.82 -5.62 -35.01
CA MET A 38 -1.90 -4.15 -34.97
C MET A 38 -2.79 -3.64 -33.82
N GLU A 39 -3.90 -4.31 -33.51
CA GLU A 39 -4.76 -3.94 -32.37
C GLU A 39 -4.09 -4.28 -31.02
N ASN A 40 -3.35 -5.39 -30.93
CA ASN A 40 -2.60 -5.72 -29.71
C ASN A 40 -1.41 -4.79 -29.47
N THR A 41 -0.78 -4.19 -30.49
CA THR A 41 0.36 -3.27 -30.25
C THR A 41 -0.10 -1.98 -29.56
N ASP A 42 -1.30 -1.49 -29.91
CA ASP A 42 -1.89 -0.32 -29.27
C ASP A 42 -2.46 -0.68 -27.88
N VAL A 43 -3.08 -1.85 -27.72
CA VAL A 43 -3.60 -2.35 -26.43
C VAL A 43 -2.47 -2.71 -25.46
N GLU A 44 -1.34 -3.24 -25.93
CA GLU A 44 -0.16 -3.56 -25.12
C GLU A 44 0.54 -2.26 -24.70
N SER A 45 0.59 -1.22 -25.55
CA SER A 45 1.09 0.11 -25.16
C SER A 45 0.17 0.86 -24.19
N ILE A 46 -1.14 0.63 -24.27
CA ILE A 46 -2.14 1.17 -23.33
C ILE A 46 -2.11 0.37 -22.02
N ALA A 47 -1.97 -0.96 -22.07
CA ALA A 47 -1.80 -1.82 -20.91
C ALA A 47 -0.50 -1.50 -20.17
N GLU A 48 0.60 -1.24 -20.88
CA GLU A 48 1.89 -0.83 -20.30
C GLU A 48 1.79 0.58 -19.67
N GLN A 49 1.05 1.52 -20.28
CA GLN A 49 0.73 2.83 -19.67
C GLN A 49 -0.24 2.73 -18.47
N ILE A 50 -1.07 1.70 -18.43
CA ILE A 50 -2.03 1.45 -17.34
C ILE A 50 -1.36 0.68 -16.18
N GLU A 51 -0.41 -0.20 -16.47
CA GLU A 51 0.44 -0.92 -15.51
C GLU A 51 1.44 0.04 -14.83
N GLU A 52 1.95 1.05 -15.57
CA GLU A 52 2.73 2.16 -15.00
C GLU A 52 1.90 3.10 -14.10
N GLN A 53 0.57 3.14 -14.24
CA GLN A 53 -0.30 3.70 -13.20
C GLN A 53 -0.46 2.72 -12.05
N THR A 54 0.66 2.33 -11.46
CA THR A 54 0.75 1.96 -10.05
C THR A 54 -0.14 2.91 -9.24
N PHE A 55 -0.87 2.37 -8.26
CA PHE A 55 -1.58 3.17 -7.24
C PHE A 55 -0.76 4.41 -6.93
N PRO A 56 -1.35 5.61 -6.74
CA PRO A 56 -0.59 6.81 -6.44
C PRO A 56 0.33 6.55 -5.23
N THR A 57 1.53 6.08 -5.51
CA THR A 57 2.65 6.01 -4.60
C THR A 57 3.02 7.46 -4.57
N ALA A 58 2.43 8.19 -3.62
CA ALA A 58 2.80 9.56 -3.34
C ALA A 58 4.32 9.62 -3.43
N GLU A 59 4.88 10.29 -4.44
CA GLU A 59 6.32 10.28 -4.73
C GLU A 59 7.14 10.93 -3.60
N GLY A 60 6.50 11.35 -2.50
CA GLY A 60 7.12 11.74 -1.23
C GLY A 60 6.74 10.88 -0.01
N GLY A 61 6.15 9.69 -0.21
CA GLY A 61 5.82 8.72 0.83
C GLY A 61 4.84 9.21 1.91
N ILE A 62 4.76 8.45 3.02
CA ILE A 62 3.98 8.81 4.24
C ILE A 62 4.35 10.22 4.72
N PHE A 63 5.59 10.66 4.48
CA PHE A 63 6.08 11.99 4.85
C PHE A 63 5.42 13.12 4.06
N ALA A 64 5.11 12.94 2.77
CA ALA A 64 4.36 13.92 1.98
C ALA A 64 2.92 14.07 2.50
N LEU A 65 2.26 12.95 2.83
CA LEU A 65 0.94 12.93 3.49
C LEU A 65 0.97 13.61 4.86
N LEU A 66 2.02 13.36 5.66
CA LEU A 66 2.23 14.02 6.96
C LEU A 66 2.52 15.53 6.81
N SER A 67 3.22 15.93 5.74
CA SER A 67 3.59 17.33 5.50
C SER A 67 2.41 18.23 5.11
N ARG A 68 1.29 17.62 4.66
CA ARG A 68 0.06 18.34 4.30
C ARG A 68 -0.60 19.00 5.51
N ASN A 69 -0.49 18.38 6.69
CA ASN A 69 -1.04 18.88 7.96
C ASN A 69 0.06 19.31 8.95
N LYS A 70 0.85 20.32 8.58
CA LYS A 70 2.03 20.80 9.34
C LYS A 70 1.77 21.01 10.85
N CYS A 71 0.61 21.55 11.21
CA CYS A 71 0.26 21.81 12.62
C CYS A 71 0.02 20.52 13.42
N LYS A 72 -0.75 19.57 12.87
CA LYS A 72 -1.06 18.30 13.55
C LYS A 72 0.19 17.42 13.67
N THR A 73 0.99 17.38 12.63
CA THR A 73 2.26 16.64 12.60
C THR A 73 3.28 17.23 13.56
N SER A 74 3.35 18.56 13.69
CA SER A 74 4.21 19.22 14.68
C SER A 74 3.84 18.87 16.11
N ILE A 75 2.55 18.72 16.43
CA ILE A 75 2.09 18.34 17.77
C ILE A 75 2.54 16.91 18.10
N ILE A 76 2.41 15.97 17.16
CA ILE A 76 2.87 14.58 17.35
C ILE A 76 4.37 14.53 17.56
N VAL A 77 5.15 15.23 16.73
CA VAL A 77 6.62 15.24 16.86
C VAL A 77 7.04 15.81 18.21
N LEU A 78 6.42 16.90 18.65
CA LEU A 78 6.71 17.51 19.95
C LEU A 78 6.34 16.56 21.10
N LEU A 79 5.21 15.87 21.01
CA LEU A 79 4.78 14.89 22.00
C LEU A 79 5.72 13.68 22.05
N GLY A 80 6.19 13.23 20.89
CA GLY A 80 7.19 12.17 20.74
C GLY A 80 8.54 12.54 21.35
N ILE A 81 9.01 13.78 21.17
CA ILE A 81 10.22 14.26 21.83
C ILE A 81 10.04 14.27 23.36
N LEU A 82 8.91 14.79 23.86
CA LEU A 82 8.60 14.80 25.30
C LEU A 82 8.56 13.40 25.90
N ARG A 83 8.05 12.43 25.14
CA ARG A 83 8.02 11.01 25.50
C ARG A 83 9.41 10.38 25.46
N GLY A 84 10.20 10.66 24.42
CA GLY A 84 11.58 10.19 24.27
C GLY A 84 12.49 10.63 25.42
N MET A 85 12.23 11.79 26.02
CA MET A 85 12.96 12.28 27.20
C MET A 85 12.78 11.40 28.45
N ILE A 86 11.76 10.54 28.52
CA ILE A 86 11.50 9.69 29.69
C ILE A 86 12.62 8.66 29.90
N GLY A 87 13.18 8.13 28.81
CA GLY A 87 14.29 7.18 28.84
C GLY A 87 15.53 7.72 29.57
N PRO A 88 16.16 8.81 29.09
CA PRO A 88 17.32 9.40 29.75
C PRO A 88 16.97 9.92 31.16
N LEU A 89 15.77 10.45 31.38
CA LEU A 89 15.35 10.88 32.72
C LEU A 89 15.24 9.69 33.70
N SER A 90 14.88 8.50 33.20
CA SER A 90 14.93 7.27 34.00
C SER A 90 16.35 6.80 34.28
N ALA A 91 17.26 6.92 33.32
CA ALA A 91 18.65 6.54 33.50
C ALA A 91 19.35 7.42 34.54
N VAL A 92 19.17 8.74 34.46
CA VAL A 92 19.71 9.71 35.43
C VAL A 92 19.20 9.40 36.85
N ARG A 93 17.92 9.06 37.00
CA ARG A 93 17.36 8.63 38.30
C ARG A 93 18.08 7.41 38.86
N CYS A 94 18.33 6.38 38.05
CA CYS A 94 19.05 5.19 38.51
C CYS A 94 20.47 5.54 38.98
N LEU A 95 21.17 6.45 38.29
CA LEU A 95 22.49 6.91 38.71
C LEU A 95 22.44 7.62 40.07
N PHE A 96 21.46 8.50 40.28
CA PHE A 96 21.24 9.15 41.57
C PHE A 96 20.92 8.17 42.70
N VAL A 97 20.16 7.09 42.44
CA VAL A 97 19.90 6.04 43.44
C VAL A 97 21.22 5.40 43.89
N PHE A 98 22.11 5.06 42.96
CA PHE A 98 23.40 4.45 43.29
C PHE A 98 24.32 5.40 44.06
N ASP A 99 24.33 6.68 43.68
CA ASP A 99 25.10 7.71 44.38
C ASP A 99 24.64 7.88 45.85
N THR A 100 23.32 7.89 46.07
CA THR A 100 22.75 8.01 47.42
C THR A 100 23.00 6.81 48.34
N LEU A 101 23.37 5.64 47.79
CA LEU A 101 23.69 4.45 48.59
C LEU A 101 25.11 4.51 49.18
N GLU A 102 25.99 5.37 48.65
CA GLU A 102 27.36 5.54 49.13
C GLU A 102 27.46 6.53 50.31
N ASP A 103 26.45 7.40 50.48
CA ASP A 103 26.44 8.47 51.48
C ASP A 103 25.87 8.05 52.85
N GLU A 104 26.52 8.47 53.95
CA GLU A 104 26.09 8.15 55.32
C GLU A 104 24.80 8.87 55.76
N HIS A 105 24.40 9.96 55.07
CA HIS A 105 23.21 10.78 55.40
C HIS A 105 22.12 10.65 54.31
N TYR A 106 21.84 9.42 53.87
CA TYR A 106 20.98 9.15 52.70
C TYR A 106 19.49 9.45 52.90
N GLU A 107 18.97 9.48 54.14
CA GLU A 107 17.51 9.52 54.39
C GLU A 107 16.80 10.72 53.76
N THR A 108 17.42 11.91 53.84
CA THR A 108 16.80 13.13 53.31
C THR A 108 16.84 13.14 51.78
N VAL A 109 17.93 12.68 51.18
CA VAL A 109 18.07 12.61 49.71
C VAL A 109 17.14 11.54 49.13
N LEU A 110 16.99 10.42 49.82
CA LEU A 110 16.11 9.32 49.42
C LEU A 110 14.63 9.75 49.42
N PHE A 111 14.22 10.59 50.38
CA PHE A 111 12.86 11.17 50.39
C PHE A 111 12.60 12.05 49.15
N TRP A 112 13.53 12.95 48.82
CA TRP A 112 13.44 13.79 47.62
C TRP A 112 13.47 12.98 46.33
N LEU A 113 14.26 11.90 46.29
CA LEU A 113 14.35 10.99 45.16
C LEU A 113 13.06 10.20 44.94
N MET A 114 12.42 9.75 46.03
CA MET A 114 11.12 9.06 45.99
C MET A 114 10.03 10.01 45.45
N LEU A 115 9.98 11.25 45.98
CA LEU A 115 9.06 12.28 45.50
C LEU A 115 9.29 12.61 44.02
N GLY A 116 10.55 12.76 43.60
CA GLY A 116 10.93 13.00 42.21
C GLY A 116 10.54 11.84 41.29
N THR A 117 10.72 10.60 41.75
CA THR A 117 10.31 9.40 41.00
C THR A 117 8.80 9.32 40.82
N GLY A 118 8.04 9.67 41.88
CA GLY A 118 6.59 9.80 41.81
C GLY A 118 6.14 10.85 40.79
N ALA A 119 6.77 12.03 40.80
CA ALA A 119 6.48 13.11 39.85
C ALA A 119 6.74 12.70 38.39
N VAL A 120 7.86 12.00 38.12
CA VAL A 120 8.15 11.48 36.77
C VAL A 120 7.16 10.38 36.36
N GLY A 121 6.70 9.55 37.30
CA GLY A 121 5.66 8.56 37.05
C GLY A 121 4.33 9.20 36.64
N ILE A 122 3.90 10.25 37.36
CA ILE A 122 2.69 11.02 37.02
C ILE A 122 2.83 11.71 35.66
N TYR A 123 3.98 12.32 35.38
CA TYR A 123 4.28 12.90 34.08
C TYR A 123 4.17 11.88 32.94
N ASN A 124 4.77 10.69 33.09
CA ASN A 124 4.66 9.62 32.11
C ASN A 124 3.20 9.15 31.94
N PHE A 125 2.46 9.01 33.04
CA PHE A 125 1.06 8.63 32.99
C PHE A 125 0.21 9.62 32.19
N ILE A 126 0.39 10.92 32.43
CA ILE A 126 -0.32 11.97 31.70
C ILE A 126 0.05 11.94 30.22
N LEU A 127 1.34 11.82 29.89
CA LEU A 127 1.78 11.72 28.50
C LEU A 127 1.25 10.47 27.80
N GLN A 128 1.23 9.32 28.46
CA GLN A 128 0.65 8.09 27.91
C GLN A 128 -0.85 8.27 27.64
N LEU A 129 -1.58 8.87 28.58
CA LEU A 129 -3.02 9.08 28.49
C LEU A 129 -3.39 10.05 27.37
N VAL A 130 -2.58 11.10 27.15
CA VAL A 130 -2.84 12.12 26.12
C VAL A 130 -2.34 11.67 24.73
N SER A 131 -1.24 10.93 24.66
CA SER A 131 -0.64 10.52 23.38
C SER A 131 -1.49 9.51 22.61
N GLN A 132 -2.06 8.51 23.28
CA GLN A 132 -2.88 7.49 22.64
C GLN A 132 -4.10 8.05 21.87
N PRO A 133 -4.98 8.87 22.47
CA PRO A 133 -6.16 9.38 21.75
C PRO A 133 -5.77 10.34 20.62
N ILE A 134 -4.71 11.14 20.77
CA ILE A 134 -4.24 12.04 19.71
C ILE A 134 -3.71 11.23 18.52
N CYS A 135 -2.92 10.20 18.79
CA CYS A 135 -2.39 9.31 17.75
C CYS A 135 -3.52 8.59 17.00
N GLN A 136 -4.48 8.03 17.73
CA GLN A 136 -5.66 7.38 17.15
C GLN A 136 -6.49 8.34 16.29
N TYR A 137 -6.79 9.53 16.81
CA TYR A 137 -7.56 10.54 16.08
C TYR A 137 -6.90 10.95 14.75
N ILE A 138 -5.58 11.12 14.76
CA ILE A 138 -4.82 11.49 13.56
C ILE A 138 -4.74 10.32 12.59
N GLY A 139 -4.53 9.12 13.11
CA GLY A 139 -4.55 7.89 12.32
C GLY A 139 -5.87 7.67 11.59
N GLU A 140 -7.00 7.82 12.29
CA GLU A 140 -8.34 7.75 11.68
C GLU A 140 -8.55 8.82 10.61
N THR A 141 -8.06 10.05 10.86
CA THR A 141 -8.14 11.15 9.88
C THR A 141 -7.36 10.80 8.62
N ILE A 142 -6.11 10.35 8.75
CA ILE A 142 -5.26 9.95 7.62
C ILE A 142 -5.87 8.77 6.87
N MET A 143 -6.39 7.78 7.59
CA MET A 143 -7.06 6.62 7.02
C MET A 143 -8.28 7.01 6.19
N ASN A 144 -9.07 7.98 6.66
CA ASN A 144 -10.22 8.49 5.90
C ASN A 144 -9.77 9.25 4.65
N GLU A 145 -8.73 10.08 4.74
CA GLU A 145 -8.15 10.79 3.59
C GLU A 145 -7.65 9.79 2.52
N VAL A 146 -6.91 8.76 2.93
CA VAL A 146 -6.41 7.70 2.03
C VAL A 146 -7.56 6.95 1.36
N ARG A 147 -8.65 6.66 2.09
CA ARG A 147 -9.84 6.02 1.51
C ARG A 147 -10.49 6.90 0.44
N VAL A 148 -10.66 8.18 0.72
CA VAL A 148 -11.27 9.13 -0.22
C VAL A 148 -10.40 9.30 -1.47
N GLU A 149 -9.08 9.42 -1.30
CA GLU A 149 -8.14 9.55 -2.43
C GLU A 149 -8.07 8.28 -3.27
N CYS A 150 -8.02 7.09 -2.64
CA CYS A 150 -8.05 5.82 -3.34
C CYS A 150 -9.36 5.62 -4.11
N PHE A 151 -10.51 5.92 -3.49
CA PHE A 151 -11.81 5.83 -4.16
C PHE A 151 -11.94 6.82 -5.31
N SER A 152 -11.52 8.07 -5.11
CA SER A 152 -11.49 9.09 -6.16
C SER A 152 -10.59 8.66 -7.31
N SER A 153 -9.40 8.11 -7.03
CA SER A 153 -8.50 7.60 -8.07
C SER A 153 -9.14 6.45 -8.85
N LEU A 154 -9.81 5.51 -8.16
CA LEU A 154 -10.44 4.36 -8.78
C LEU A 154 -11.59 4.76 -9.72
N LEU A 155 -12.41 5.75 -9.33
CA LEU A 155 -13.53 6.23 -10.14
C LEU A 155 -13.11 6.94 -11.44
N HIS A 156 -11.92 7.52 -11.49
CA HIS A 156 -11.43 8.23 -12.68
C HIS A 156 -10.66 7.33 -13.65
N ARG A 157 -10.49 6.02 -13.35
CA ARG A 157 -9.80 5.09 -14.25
C ARG A 157 -10.71 4.65 -15.42
N PRO A 158 -10.14 4.45 -16.62
CA PRO A 158 -10.89 4.00 -17.79
C PRO A 158 -11.45 2.58 -17.57
N ILE A 159 -12.57 2.25 -18.23
CA ILE A 159 -13.21 0.92 -18.10
C ILE A 159 -12.26 -0.23 -18.46
N ALA A 160 -11.37 -0.04 -19.45
CA ALA A 160 -10.36 -1.02 -19.85
C ALA A 160 -9.40 -1.41 -18.70
N TYR A 161 -9.25 -0.56 -17.67
CA TYR A 161 -8.50 -0.90 -16.46
C TYR A 161 -9.13 -2.08 -15.71
N PHE A 162 -10.45 -2.23 -15.73
CA PHE A 162 -11.16 -3.27 -14.99
C PHE A 162 -11.30 -4.58 -15.75
N ASP A 163 -10.84 -4.62 -17.01
CA ASP A 163 -10.89 -5.83 -17.85
C ASP A 163 -9.75 -6.82 -17.53
N HIS A 164 -8.73 -6.41 -16.76
CA HIS A 164 -7.65 -7.30 -16.34
C HIS A 164 -8.06 -8.11 -15.10
N GLU A 165 -7.62 -9.37 -15.05
CA GLU A 165 -7.98 -10.30 -13.97
C GLU A 165 -7.52 -9.81 -12.58
N GLU A 166 -6.36 -9.14 -12.54
CA GLU A 166 -5.74 -8.58 -11.34
C GLU A 166 -6.43 -7.30 -10.80
N THR A 167 -7.10 -6.55 -11.67
CA THR A 167 -7.74 -5.26 -11.35
C THR A 167 -9.26 -5.30 -11.52
N SER A 168 -9.81 -6.50 -11.67
CA SER A 168 -11.24 -6.76 -11.76
C SER A 168 -12.03 -6.07 -10.65
N GLN A 169 -13.32 -5.79 -10.89
CA GLN A 169 -14.21 -5.17 -9.89
C GLN A 169 -14.13 -5.80 -8.47
N PRO A 170 -14.10 -7.14 -8.31
CA PRO A 170 -13.90 -7.74 -6.99
C PRO A 170 -12.50 -7.47 -6.43
N ALA A 171 -11.44 -7.56 -7.24
CA ALA A 171 -10.07 -7.29 -6.80
C ALA A 171 -9.86 -5.84 -6.38
N SER A 172 -10.38 -4.87 -7.13
CA SER A 172 -10.32 -3.44 -6.78
C SER A 172 -11.11 -3.12 -5.50
N SER A 173 -12.26 -3.77 -5.28
CA SER A 173 -12.98 -3.63 -4.01
C SER A 173 -12.20 -4.20 -2.81
N LEU A 174 -11.51 -5.33 -2.99
CA LEU A 174 -10.66 -5.93 -1.97
C LEU A 174 -9.49 -5.01 -1.65
N ILE A 175 -8.83 -4.48 -2.67
CA ILE A 175 -7.72 -3.54 -2.56
C ILE A 175 -8.14 -2.29 -1.78
N LEU A 176 -9.30 -1.70 -2.09
CA LEU A 176 -9.83 -0.54 -1.37
C LEU A 176 -10.13 -0.85 0.11
N SER A 177 -10.52 -2.08 0.43
CA SER A 177 -10.80 -2.51 1.79
C SER A 177 -9.54 -2.83 2.59
N GLU A 178 -8.49 -3.36 1.95
CA GLU A 178 -7.28 -3.84 2.62
C GLU A 178 -6.14 -2.81 2.69
N GLN A 179 -5.95 -1.99 1.65
CA GLN A 179 -4.82 -1.06 1.60
C GLN A 179 -4.87 0.02 2.70
N PRO A 180 -6.02 0.67 3.00
CA PRO A 180 -6.05 1.70 4.04
C PRO A 180 -5.74 1.15 5.44
N PRO A 181 -6.31 0.00 5.88
CA PRO A 181 -5.91 -0.63 7.14
C PRO A 181 -4.43 -1.06 7.18
N LYS A 182 -3.88 -1.60 6.08
CA LYS A 182 -2.46 -1.97 6.00
C LYS A 182 -1.55 -0.75 6.11
N ALA A 183 -1.87 0.34 5.42
CA ALA A 183 -1.14 1.60 5.50
C ALA A 183 -1.23 2.21 6.92
N MET A 184 -2.41 2.17 7.53
CA MET A 184 -2.65 2.59 8.90
C MET A 184 -1.82 1.77 9.90
N ALA A 185 -1.77 0.45 9.76
CA ALA A 185 -0.97 -0.41 10.63
C ALA A 185 0.54 -0.11 10.56
N VAL A 186 1.05 0.29 9.39
CA VAL A 186 2.44 0.75 9.24
C VAL A 186 2.64 2.09 9.96
N ILE A 187 1.71 3.03 9.81
CA ILE A 187 1.76 4.34 10.45
C ILE A 187 1.67 4.20 11.98
N ASP A 188 0.75 3.40 12.50
CA ASP A 188 0.58 3.12 13.92
C ASP A 188 1.83 2.47 14.51
N ASN A 189 2.42 1.48 13.83
CA ASN A 189 3.66 0.88 14.31
C ASN A 189 4.81 1.89 14.37
N LYS A 190 4.91 2.79 13.38
CA LYS A 190 5.96 3.83 13.37
C LYS A 190 5.71 4.91 14.41
N LEU A 191 4.46 5.26 14.69
CA LEU A 191 4.06 6.22 15.73
C LEU A 191 4.15 5.63 17.13
N ALA A 192 3.92 4.33 17.30
CA ALA A 192 4.01 3.65 18.60
C ALA A 192 5.45 3.42 19.06
N ILE A 193 6.41 3.38 18.12
CA ILE A 193 7.85 3.30 18.41
C ILE A 193 8.41 4.65 18.91
N VAL A 194 7.71 5.76 18.64
CA VAL A 194 8.06 7.12 19.09
C VAL A 194 7.43 7.43 20.45
#